data_AF-E8LH35-F1
#
_entry.id   AF-E8LH35-F1
#
_cell.length_a   1.000
_cell.length_b   1.000
_cell.length_c   1.000
_cell.angle_alpha   90.00
_cell.angle_beta   90.00
_cell.angle_gamma   90.00
#
_symmetry.space_group_name_H-M   'P 1'
#
loop_
_entity.id
_entity.type
_entity.pdbx_description
1 polymer ?
#
loop_
_entity_poly.entity_id
_entity_poly.type
_entity_poly.pdbx_seq_one_letter_code
_entity_poly.pdbx_strand_id
1 'polypeptide(L)'
;MGKGNYTHVQKLLPEIKAMLASGKTQREVAEYFGFRDKYVVKRLVKRERAKQRKLEAGIEIRLKGRPRNACEPRNIIAEQTYEIRRLRMENELLRDFLRSTERK
;
A
#
# COMPACT_ATOMS: atom_id res chain seq x y z
N MET A 1 7.76 6.00 -21.60
CA MET A 1 6.98 4.96 -20.88
C MET A 1 5.56 4.98 -21.42
N GLY A 2 5.15 3.95 -22.16
CA GLY A 2 3.81 3.87 -22.76
C GLY A 2 2.71 3.59 -21.73
N LYS A 3 1.48 4.02 -22.01
CA LYS A 3 0.33 4.01 -21.09
C LYS A 3 -0.21 2.61 -20.71
N GLY A 4 0.42 1.51 -21.15
CA GLY A 4 0.00 0.12 -20.89
C GLY A 4 0.87 -0.68 -19.90
N ASN A 5 2.04 -0.15 -19.50
CA ASN A 5 3.01 -0.94 -18.71
C ASN A 5 2.51 -1.26 -17.29
N TYR A 6 1.66 -0.41 -16.72
CA TYR A 6 1.22 -0.58 -15.34
C TYR A 6 0.20 -1.70 -15.15
N THR A 7 -0.77 -1.79 -16.07
CA THR A 7 -1.83 -2.81 -16.06
C THR A 7 -1.24 -4.20 -16.29
N HIS A 8 -0.22 -4.31 -17.14
CA HIS A 8 0.50 -5.57 -17.39
C HIS A 8 1.25 -6.05 -16.14
N VAL A 9 1.98 -5.16 -15.46
CA VAL A 9 2.69 -5.48 -14.21
C VAL A 9 1.73 -5.91 -13.09
N GLN A 10 0.52 -5.36 -13.04
CA GLN A 10 -0.48 -5.75 -12.03
C GLN A 10 -1.01 -7.18 -12.24
N LYS A 11 -1.09 -7.65 -13.49
CA LYS A 11 -1.47 -9.06 -13.78
C LYS A 11 -0.45 -10.06 -13.25
N LEU A 12 0.83 -9.66 -13.20
CA LEU A 12 1.94 -10.49 -12.71
C LEU A 12 2.06 -10.52 -11.17
N LEU A 13 1.17 -9.82 -10.44
CA LEU A 13 1.20 -9.73 -8.99
C LEU A 13 1.23 -11.10 -8.26
N PRO A 14 0.42 -12.11 -8.65
CA PRO A 14 0.43 -13.41 -7.96
C PRO A 14 1.79 -14.11 -8.07
N GLU A 15 2.38 -14.09 -9.26
CA GLU A 15 3.67 -14.71 -9.53
C GLU A 15 4.81 -13.97 -8.82
N ILE A 16 4.79 -12.63 -8.83
CA ILE A 16 5.72 -11.79 -8.07
C ILE A 16 5.61 -12.10 -6.57
N LYS A 17 4.41 -12.28 -6.01
CA LYS A 17 4.23 -12.66 -4.60
C LYS A 17 4.82 -14.05 -4.31
N ALA A 18 4.62 -15.02 -5.19
CA ALA A 18 5.17 -16.36 -5.04
C ALA A 18 6.71 -16.34 -5.05
N MET A 19 7.32 -15.60 -5.97
CA MET A 19 8.78 -15.44 -6.04
C MET A 19 9.36 -14.74 -4.80
N LEU A 20 8.68 -13.72 -4.28
CA LEU A 20 9.11 -13.06 -3.05
C LEU A 20 8.97 -14.00 -1.83
N ALA A 21 7.93 -14.82 -1.79
CA ALA A 21 7.74 -15.83 -0.75
C ALA A 21 8.80 -16.94 -0.81
N SER A 22 9.27 -17.29 -2.01
CA SER A 22 10.39 -18.23 -2.21
C SER A 22 11.76 -17.61 -1.89
N GLY A 23 11.83 -16.41 -1.33
CA GLY A 23 13.07 -15.75 -0.90
C GLY A 23 13.80 -14.95 -1.99
N LYS A 24 13.25 -14.82 -3.20
CA LYS A 24 13.90 -14.05 -4.27
C LYS A 24 13.91 -12.56 -3.95
N THR A 25 14.98 -11.87 -4.34
CA THR A 25 15.06 -10.41 -4.15
C THR A 25 14.20 -9.68 -5.17
N GLN A 26 13.79 -8.44 -4.84
CA GLN A 26 13.05 -7.59 -5.80
C GLN A 26 13.83 -7.30 -7.09
N ARG A 27 15.17 -7.42 -7.03
CA ARG A 27 16.05 -7.23 -8.18
C ARG A 27 16.02 -8.45 -9.09
N GLU A 28 16.18 -9.65 -8.55
CA GLU A 28 16.03 -10.92 -9.30
C GLU A 28 14.65 -11.04 -9.95
N VAL A 29 13.60 -10.65 -9.23
CA VAL A 29 12.24 -10.63 -9.79
C VAL A 29 12.14 -9.65 -10.96
N ALA A 30 12.75 -8.47 -10.84
CA ALA A 30 12.76 -7.50 -11.92
C ALA A 30 13.55 -7.99 -13.14
N GLU A 31 14.69 -8.65 -12.93
CA GLU A 31 15.50 -9.24 -13.99
C GLU A 31 14.75 -10.38 -14.69
N TYR A 32 14.10 -11.28 -13.94
CA TYR A 32 13.30 -12.38 -14.49
C TYR A 32 12.17 -11.91 -15.42
N PHE A 33 11.45 -10.85 -15.03
CA PHE A 33 10.37 -10.27 -15.85
C PHE A 33 10.86 -9.23 -16.88
N GLY A 34 12.16 -8.98 -16.97
CA GLY A 34 12.72 -7.96 -17.86
C GLY A 34 12.25 -6.53 -17.52
N PHE A 35 11.92 -6.26 -16.25
CA PHE A 35 11.58 -4.91 -15.82
C PHE A 35 12.83 -4.03 -15.81
N ARG A 36 12.65 -2.77 -16.21
CA ARG A 36 13.73 -1.77 -16.21
C ARG A 36 14.40 -1.59 -14.84
N ASP A 37 13.67 -1.79 -13.75
CA ASP A 37 14.16 -1.51 -12.41
C ASP A 37 13.41 -2.30 -11.32
N LYS A 38 14.12 -2.68 -10.25
CA LYS A 38 13.55 -3.25 -9.01
C LYS A 38 12.46 -2.35 -8.40
N TYR A 39 12.52 -1.04 -8.62
CA TYR A 39 11.52 -0.11 -8.11
C TYR A 39 10.12 -0.37 -8.67
N VAL A 40 9.98 -1.01 -9.83
CA VAL A 40 8.68 -1.42 -10.37
C VAL A 40 8.01 -2.42 -9.43
N VAL A 41 8.75 -3.46 -9.03
CA VAL A 41 8.31 -4.49 -8.07
C VAL A 41 8.08 -3.86 -6.69
N LYS A 42 9.01 -3.03 -6.20
CA LYS A 42 8.87 -2.34 -4.90
C LYS A 42 7.58 -1.52 -4.82
N ARG A 43 7.30 -0.70 -5.85
CA ARG A 43 6.09 0.16 -5.89
C ARG A 43 4.81 -0.67 -6.04
N LEU A 44 4.86 -1.79 -6.75
CA LEU A 44 3.73 -2.71 -6.86
C LEU A 44 3.38 -3.31 -5.49
N VAL A 45 4.37 -3.90 -4.80
CA VAL A 45 4.18 -4.52 -3.48
C VAL A 45 3.74 -3.49 -2.43
N LYS A 46 4.32 -2.28 -2.42
CA LYS A 46 3.93 -1.21 -1.49
C LYS A 46 2.43 -0.86 -1.61
N ARG A 47 1.91 -0.78 -2.83
CA ARG A 47 0.50 -0.49 -3.07
C ARG A 47 -0.39 -1.64 -2.62
N GLU A 48 0.03 -2.86 -2.88
CA GLU A 48 -0.72 -4.04 -2.48
C GLU A 48 -0.84 -4.16 -0.95
N ARG A 49 0.26 -3.97 -0.22
CA ARG A 49 0.24 -3.92 1.25
C ARG A 49 -0.61 -2.76 1.80
N ALA A 50 -0.64 -1.62 1.10
CA ALA A 50 -1.50 -0.51 1.48
C ALA A 50 -2.99 -0.84 1.30
N LYS A 51 -3.35 -1.60 0.27
CA LYS A 51 -4.71 -2.12 0.07
C LYS A 51 -5.08 -3.12 1.17
N GLN A 52 -4.20 -4.09 1.43
CA GLN A 52 -4.41 -5.10 2.48
C GLN A 52 -4.64 -4.48 3.85
N ARG A 53 -3.81 -3.51 4.28
CA ARG A 53 -4.01 -2.81 5.57
C ARG A 53 -5.36 -2.09 5.69
N LYS A 54 -5.92 -1.60 4.58
CA LYS A 54 -7.25 -0.97 4.59
C LYS A 54 -8.34 -2.03 4.74
N LEU A 55 -8.24 -3.12 3.99
CA LEU A 55 -9.17 -4.24 4.09
C LEU A 55 -9.16 -4.86 5.49
N GLU A 56 -7.98 -5.08 6.08
CA GLU A 56 -7.81 -5.58 7.45
C GLU A 56 -8.43 -4.64 8.49
N ALA A 57 -8.42 -3.33 8.23
CA ALA A 57 -9.08 -2.34 9.07
C ALA A 57 -10.60 -2.24 8.82
N GLY A 58 -11.18 -3.10 7.97
CA GLY A 58 -12.60 -3.07 7.60
C GLY A 58 -12.97 -1.91 6.67
N ILE A 59 -11.99 -1.24 6.05
CA ILE A 59 -12.21 -0.11 5.15
C ILE A 59 -12.34 -0.60 3.72
N GLU A 60 -13.48 -0.31 3.10
CA GLU A 60 -13.72 -0.63 1.70
C GLU A 60 -12.81 0.15 0.76
N ILE A 61 -12.17 -0.56 -0.18
CA ILE A 61 -11.34 0.07 -1.21
C ILE A 61 -12.25 0.59 -2.32
N ARG A 62 -12.44 1.91 -2.37
CA ARG A 62 -13.18 2.55 -3.46
C ARG A 62 -12.38 2.62 -4.75
N LEU A 63 -13.09 2.48 -5.86
CA LEU A 63 -12.56 2.72 -7.20
C LEU A 63 -12.11 4.17 -7.33
N LYS A 64 -11.01 4.39 -8.06
CA LYS A 64 -10.50 5.73 -8.32
C LYS A 64 -11.45 6.48 -9.26
N GLY A 65 -11.82 7.71 -8.91
CA GLY A 65 -12.65 8.59 -9.74
C GLY A 65 -13.93 9.03 -9.04
N ARG A 66 -14.87 9.55 -9.83
CA ARG A 66 -16.19 9.95 -9.33
C ARG A 66 -16.94 8.71 -8.82
N PRO A 67 -17.58 8.77 -7.64
CA PRO A 67 -18.46 7.69 -7.21
C PRO A 67 -19.56 7.46 -8.24
N ARG A 68 -19.85 6.19 -8.52
CA ARG A 68 -20.97 5.84 -9.41
C ARG A 68 -22.27 6.29 -8.75
N ASN A 69 -23.24 6.76 -9.53
CA ASN A 69 -24.47 7.37 -9.03
C ASN A 69 -25.30 6.50 -8.06
N ALA A 70 -25.11 5.17 -8.06
CA ALA A 70 -25.81 4.21 -7.19
C ALA A 70 -24.88 3.53 -6.16
N CYS A 71 -23.73 4.13 -5.84
CA CYS A 71 -22.82 3.59 -4.83
C CYS A 71 -23.33 3.91 -3.43
N GLU A 72 -23.24 2.94 -2.51
CA GLU A 72 -23.58 3.15 -1.11
C GLU A 72 -22.85 4.38 -0.53
N PRO A 73 -23.51 5.11 0.39
CA PRO A 73 -22.88 6.24 1.08
C PRO A 73 -21.58 5.79 1.77
N ARG A 74 -20.64 6.71 1.94
CA ARG A 74 -19.41 6.39 2.69
C ARG A 74 -19.79 5.97 4.11
N ASN A 75 -19.15 4.92 4.63
CA ASN A 75 -19.13 4.70 6.07
C ASN A 75 -18.15 5.70 6.70
N ILE A 76 -18.58 6.96 6.77
CA ILE A 76 -17.79 8.11 7.21
C ILE A 76 -17.25 7.88 8.63
N ILE A 77 -18.06 7.26 9.50
CA ILE A 77 -17.68 6.97 10.89
C ILE A 77 -16.52 5.96 10.93
N ALA A 78 -16.59 4.88 10.14
CA ALA A 78 -15.49 3.91 10.08
C ALA A 78 -14.20 4.51 9.51
N GLU A 79 -14.30 5.36 8.47
CA GLU A 79 -13.14 6.07 7.92
C GLU A 79 -12.50 7.01 8.97
N GLN A 80 -13.32 7.81 9.66
CA GLN A 80 -12.86 8.75 10.68
C GLN A 80 -12.25 8.06 11.89
N THR A 81 -12.86 6.98 12.39
CA THR A 81 -12.32 6.24 13.55
C THR A 81 -10.95 5.63 13.25
N TYR A 82 -10.75 5.09 12.06
CA TYR A 82 -9.43 4.64 11.62
C TYR A 82 -8.42 5.78 11.54
N GLU A 83 -8.81 6.93 10.99
CA GLU A 83 -7.92 8.08 10.82
C GLU A 83 -7.51 8.67 12.18
N ILE A 84 -8.46 8.79 13.12
CA ILE A 84 -8.17 9.19 14.51
C ILE A 84 -7.21 8.20 15.17
N ARG A 85 -7.42 6.89 15.03
CA ARG A 85 -6.52 5.87 15.59
C ARG A 85 -5.10 6.00 15.04
N ARG A 86 -4.97 6.15 13.72
CA ARG A 86 -3.66 6.33 13.06
C ARG A 86 -2.96 7.59 13.54
N LEU A 87 -3.67 8.72 13.62
CA LEU A 87 -3.13 10.00 14.09
C LEU A 87 -2.72 9.95 15.56
N ARG A 88 -3.45 9.21 16.40
CA ARG A 88 -3.06 9.00 17.81
C ARG A 88 -1.73 8.26 17.92
N MET A 89 -1.56 7.16 17.17
CA MET A 89 -0.30 6.41 17.14
C MET A 89 0.87 7.26 16.62
N GLU A 90 0.62 8.09 15.60
CA GLU A 90 1.65 8.99 15.06
C GLU A 90 2.05 10.08 16.07
N ASN A 91 1.08 10.68 16.76
CA ASN A 91 1.36 11.64 17.84
C ASN A 91 2.12 11.01 19.00
N GLU A 92 1.79 9.78 19.37
CA GLU A 92 2.49 9.04 20.42
C GLU A 92 3.96 8.83 20.04
N LEU A 93 4.23 8.35 18.82
CA LEU A 93 5.59 8.16 18.31
C LEU A 93 6.40 9.47 18.27
N LEU A 94 5.77 10.59 17.91
CA LEU A 94 6.41 11.91 17.95
C LEU A 94 6.70 12.38 19.38
N ARG A 95 5.80 12.13 20.33
CA ARG A 95 6.03 12.43 21.75
C ARG A 95 7.16 11.60 22.33
N ASP A 96 7.23 10.33 22.00
CA ASP A 96 8.31 9.43 22.43
C ASP A 96 9.65 9.87 21.84
N PHE A 97 9.66 10.26 20.56
CA PHE A 97 10.84 10.83 19.92
C PHE A 97 11.33 12.08 20.67
N LEU A 98 10.46 13.07 20.91
CA LEU A 98 10.81 14.29 21.65
C LEU A 98 11.34 13.97 23.05
N ARG A 99 10.66 13.09 23.79
CA ARG A 99 11.10 12.65 25.12
C ARG A 99 12.48 11.99 25.10
N SER A 100 12.79 11.23 24.04
CA SER A 100 14.10 10.59 23.89
C SER A 100 15.21 11.60 23.57
N THR A 101 14.90 12.68 22.84
CA THR A 101 15.86 13.73 22.49
C THR A 101 16.04 14.78 23.59
N GLU A 102 15.04 14.96 24.46
CA GLU A 102 15.04 15.92 25.56
C GLU A 102 15.66 15.38 26.86
N ARG A 103 16.01 14.09 26.94
CA ARG A 103 16.80 13.53 28.05
C ARG A 103 18.28 13.93 27.90
N LYS A 104 18.64 15.06 28.50
CA LYS A 104 19.99 15.36 28.99
C LYS A 104 20.10 14.97 30.46
#